data_AF-W7TEA0-F1
#
_entry.id   AF-W7TEA0-F1
#
_cell.length_a   1.000
_cell.length_b   1.000
_cell.length_c   1.000
_cell.angle_alpha   90.00
_cell.angle_beta   90.00
_cell.angle_gamma   90.00
#
_symmetry.space_group_name_H-M   'P 1'
#
loop_
_entity.id
_entity.type
_entity.pdbx_description
1 polymer ?
#
loop_
_entity_poly.entity_id
_entity_poly.type
_entity_poly.pdbx_seq_one_letter_code
_entity_poly.pdbx_strand_id
1 'polypeptide(L)'
;MATPSRQDGDPGPLAAKIQALFVRQLRPVSDHQHARDVAATGNPHAPRRRTEYSHSAVARAIGSTDTYVTQLRYGQRDNPNLKLIQKLADFFRVDVSYLVKDEVPVGDLPLYLKQPSVRDRVNNLFDKIRPSGPAEPPYTDDAVAAAIGVDVAQIRRVRDGSEDDPGLKLLQALAEHFGVPAAYLTDTDAKLIASVSEQLDLLADLMPMAARRLGDPSSLSVLAAVLRHVRERDTEAGQPPV
;
A
#
# COMPACT_ATOMS: atom_id res chain seq x y z
N MET A 1 -42.00 -14.93 -10.58
CA MET A 1 -40.93 -14.53 -9.65
C MET A 1 -40.51 -13.12 -10.03
N ALA A 2 -40.99 -12.13 -9.28
CA ALA A 2 -40.70 -10.72 -9.53
C ALA A 2 -39.36 -10.38 -8.87
N THR A 3 -38.41 -9.88 -9.65
CA THR A 3 -37.19 -9.23 -9.13
C THR A 3 -37.60 -8.00 -8.30
N PRO A 4 -37.06 -7.82 -7.08
CA PRO A 4 -37.40 -6.65 -6.28
C PRO A 4 -36.80 -5.41 -6.96
N SER A 5 -37.66 -4.42 -7.24
CA SER A 5 -37.26 -3.09 -7.69
C SER A 5 -36.34 -2.46 -6.64
N ARG A 6 -35.13 -2.06 -7.07
CA ARG A 6 -34.09 -1.41 -6.28
C ARG A 6 -34.65 -0.12 -5.66
N GLN A 7 -34.59 0.03 -4.33
CA GLN A 7 -35.04 1.24 -3.65
C GLN A 7 -34.17 2.44 -4.05
N ASP A 8 -34.82 3.56 -4.39
CA ASP A 8 -34.18 4.84 -4.68
C ASP A 8 -33.33 5.29 -3.47
N GLY A 9 -32.01 5.14 -3.58
CA GLY A 9 -31.05 5.59 -2.57
C GLY A 9 -29.92 4.61 -2.25
N ASP A 10 -30.06 3.33 -2.62
CA ASP A 10 -28.95 2.37 -2.51
C ASP A 10 -28.13 2.39 -3.82
N PRO A 11 -26.88 2.89 -3.81
CA PRO A 11 -26.08 3.09 -5.02
C PRO A 11 -25.75 1.76 -5.75
N GLY A 12 -26.11 0.61 -5.18
CA GLY A 12 -25.88 -0.70 -5.78
C GLY A 12 -24.47 -1.22 -5.51
N PRO A 13 -24.23 -2.53 -5.68
CA PRO A 13 -23.02 -3.20 -5.23
C PRO A 13 -21.75 -2.66 -5.89
N LEU A 14 -21.81 -2.38 -7.20
CA LEU A 14 -20.67 -1.81 -7.93
C LEU A 14 -20.28 -0.42 -7.41
N ALA A 15 -21.26 0.48 -7.23
CA ALA A 15 -20.99 1.83 -6.76
C ALA A 15 -20.48 1.84 -5.31
N ALA A 16 -21.05 1.01 -4.44
CA ALA A 16 -20.56 0.84 -3.07
C ALA A 16 -19.09 0.36 -3.03
N LYS A 17 -18.71 -0.54 -3.94
CA LYS A 17 -17.33 -1.01 -4.08
C LYS A 17 -16.41 0.07 -4.62
N ILE A 18 -16.81 0.82 -5.64
CA ILE A 18 -16.04 1.96 -6.17
C ILE A 18 -15.88 3.03 -5.10
N GLN A 19 -16.94 3.39 -4.38
CA GLN A 19 -16.89 4.31 -3.25
C GLN A 19 -15.87 3.86 -2.21
N ALA A 20 -15.87 2.59 -1.84
CA ALA A 20 -14.93 2.04 -0.87
C ALA A 20 -13.48 2.14 -1.36
N LEU A 21 -13.21 1.97 -2.65
CA LEU A 21 -11.88 2.15 -3.23
C LEU A 21 -11.38 3.59 -3.10
N PHE A 22 -12.25 4.57 -3.38
CA PHE A 22 -11.90 6.00 -3.24
C PHE A 22 -11.58 6.41 -1.79
N VAL A 23 -12.32 5.85 -0.82
CA VAL A 23 -12.18 6.16 0.59
C VAL A 23 -11.00 5.42 1.23
N ARG A 24 -10.80 4.14 0.89
CA ARG A 24 -9.79 3.29 1.54
C ARG A 24 -8.42 3.41 0.90
N GLN A 25 -8.32 3.66 -0.40
CA GLN A 25 -7.04 3.83 -1.06
C GLN A 25 -6.74 5.31 -1.22
N LEU A 26 -6.03 5.87 -0.22
CA LEU A 26 -5.69 7.29 -0.20
C LEU A 26 -4.37 7.56 -0.93
N ARG A 27 -4.36 8.62 -1.75
CA ARG A 27 -3.15 9.15 -2.39
C ARG A 27 -2.45 10.17 -1.51
N PRO A 28 -1.12 10.32 -1.60
CA PRO A 28 -0.44 11.49 -1.06
C PRO A 28 -0.95 12.77 -1.77
N VAL A 29 -1.17 13.84 -1.01
CA VAL A 29 -1.50 15.17 -1.57
C VAL A 29 -0.40 15.64 -2.53
N SER A 30 -0.79 16.36 -3.58
CA SER A 30 0.22 16.92 -4.50
C SER A 30 1.06 17.99 -3.80
N ASP A 31 2.27 18.26 -4.32
CA ASP A 31 3.16 19.30 -3.78
C ASP A 31 2.49 20.67 -3.68
N HIS A 32 1.64 21.00 -4.65
CA HIS A 32 0.88 22.24 -4.66
C HIS A 32 -0.22 22.28 -3.57
N GLN A 33 -0.93 21.17 -3.36
CA GLN A 33 -1.92 21.07 -2.27
C GLN A 33 -1.22 21.13 -0.91
N HIS A 34 -0.10 20.42 -0.79
CA HIS A 34 0.73 20.44 0.39
C HIS A 34 1.26 21.84 0.72
N ALA A 35 1.76 22.56 -0.28
CA ALA A 35 2.22 23.94 -0.12
C ALA A 35 1.09 24.88 0.32
N ARG A 36 -0.14 24.72 -0.22
CA ARG A 36 -1.32 25.45 0.26
C ARG A 36 -1.67 25.10 1.70
N ASP A 37 -1.63 23.83 2.09
CA ASP A 37 -1.92 23.40 3.45
C ASP A 37 -0.89 23.95 4.44
N VAL A 38 0.39 23.94 4.06
CA VAL A 38 1.49 24.57 4.81
C VAL A 38 1.24 26.07 4.99
N ALA A 39 0.87 26.78 3.92
CA ALA A 39 0.56 28.20 3.97
C ALA A 39 -0.67 28.51 4.84
N ALA A 40 -1.70 27.67 4.76
CA ALA A 40 -2.95 27.83 5.52
C ALA A 40 -2.78 27.52 7.02
N THR A 41 -1.92 26.55 7.35
CA THR A 41 -1.64 26.17 8.74
C THR A 41 -0.52 26.98 9.39
N GLY A 42 0.23 27.77 8.60
CA GLY A 42 1.42 28.50 9.05
C GLY A 42 2.56 27.57 9.47
N ASN A 43 2.45 26.26 9.24
CA ASN A 43 3.43 25.27 9.64
C ASN A 43 4.21 24.76 8.41
N PRO A 44 5.46 25.21 8.19
CA PRO A 44 6.31 24.76 7.08
C PRO A 44 6.63 23.26 7.11
N HIS A 45 6.30 22.57 8.20
CA HIS A 45 6.52 21.15 8.39
C HIS A 45 5.22 20.38 8.59
N ALA A 46 4.10 20.90 8.09
CA ALA A 46 2.86 20.13 8.06
C ALA A 46 3.12 18.76 7.39
N PRO A 47 2.50 17.67 7.87
CA PRO A 47 2.57 16.39 7.21
C PRO A 47 1.86 16.41 5.84
N ARG A 48 2.35 15.65 4.86
CA ARG A 48 1.57 15.39 3.63
C ARG A 48 0.36 14.56 4.03
N ARG A 49 -0.82 15.18 4.00
CA ARG A 49 -2.07 14.45 4.23
C ARG A 49 -2.27 13.44 3.11
N ARG A 50 -2.85 12.28 3.42
CA ARG A 50 -3.39 11.41 2.39
C ARG A 50 -4.84 11.83 2.14
N THR A 51 -5.21 11.96 0.87
CA THR A 51 -6.55 12.36 0.45
C THR A 51 -7.11 11.32 -0.49
N GLU A 52 -8.44 11.27 -0.58
CA GLU A 52 -9.12 10.49 -1.61
C GLU A 52 -8.59 10.87 -2.99
N TYR A 53 -8.59 9.90 -3.92
CA TYR A 53 -8.34 10.20 -5.32
C TYR A 53 -9.40 11.18 -5.83
N SER A 54 -8.98 12.24 -6.53
CA SER A 54 -9.95 13.08 -7.23
C SER A 54 -10.56 12.29 -8.39
N HIS A 55 -11.86 12.47 -8.64
CA HIS A 55 -12.53 11.84 -9.78
C HIS A 55 -11.78 12.13 -11.09
N SER A 56 -11.23 13.34 -11.24
CA SER A 56 -10.46 13.78 -12.39
C SER A 56 -9.12 13.05 -12.55
N ALA A 57 -8.46 12.67 -11.46
CA ALA A 57 -7.22 11.90 -11.50
C ALA A 57 -7.50 10.47 -11.95
N VAL A 58 -8.54 9.85 -11.40
CA VAL A 58 -8.98 8.50 -11.79
C VAL A 58 -9.44 8.52 -13.25
N ALA A 59 -10.29 9.47 -13.63
CA ALA A 59 -10.80 9.64 -14.99
C ALA A 59 -9.65 9.76 -16.01
N ARG A 60 -8.64 10.57 -15.73
CA ARG A 60 -7.45 10.70 -16.58
C ARG A 60 -6.71 9.37 -16.72
N ALA A 61 -6.49 8.66 -15.61
CA ALA A 61 -5.75 7.41 -15.62
C ALA A 61 -6.47 6.29 -16.38
N ILE A 62 -7.79 6.21 -16.29
CA ILE A 62 -8.58 5.17 -16.97
C ILE A 62 -9.06 5.58 -18.37
N GLY A 63 -8.79 6.82 -18.80
CA GLY A 63 -9.28 7.36 -20.07
C GLY A 63 -10.80 7.52 -20.11
N SER A 64 -11.38 8.09 -19.06
CA SER A 64 -12.80 8.41 -18.92
C SER A 64 -13.00 9.89 -18.54
N THR A 65 -14.23 10.31 -18.25
CA THR A 65 -14.54 11.68 -17.81
C THR A 65 -14.80 11.73 -16.31
N ASP A 66 -14.50 12.90 -15.72
CA ASP A 66 -14.75 13.19 -14.30
C ASP A 66 -16.22 12.93 -13.90
N THR A 67 -17.14 13.40 -14.77
CA THR A 67 -18.58 13.19 -14.62
C THR A 67 -18.96 11.71 -14.65
N TYR A 68 -18.37 10.92 -15.53
CA TYR A 68 -18.70 9.50 -15.64
C TYR A 68 -18.19 8.71 -14.42
N VAL A 69 -16.98 9.01 -13.93
CA VAL A 69 -16.46 8.43 -12.69
C VAL A 69 -17.33 8.79 -11.50
N THR A 70 -17.80 10.04 -11.42
CA THR A 70 -18.75 10.49 -10.39
C THR A 70 -20.08 9.71 -10.45
N GLN A 71 -20.62 9.53 -11.66
CA GLN A 71 -21.85 8.76 -11.86
C GLN A 71 -21.71 7.30 -11.43
N LEU A 72 -20.57 6.66 -11.74
CA LEU A 72 -20.28 5.30 -11.29
C LEU A 72 -20.13 5.20 -9.78
N ARG A 73 -19.43 6.17 -9.17
CA ARG A 73 -19.18 6.21 -7.72
C ARG A 73 -20.46 6.30 -6.91
N TYR A 74 -21.43 7.08 -7.38
CA TYR A 74 -22.69 7.32 -6.69
C TYR A 74 -23.88 6.51 -7.24
N GLY A 75 -23.63 5.50 -8.08
CA GLY A 75 -24.67 4.59 -8.57
C GLY A 75 -25.65 5.20 -9.58
N GLN A 76 -25.37 6.41 -10.09
CA GLN A 76 -26.14 7.00 -11.21
C GLN A 76 -25.90 6.25 -12.53
N ARG A 77 -24.78 5.52 -12.61
CA ARG A 77 -24.45 4.55 -13.65
C ARG A 77 -23.99 3.26 -12.96
N ASP A 78 -24.52 2.12 -13.39
CA ASP A 78 -24.20 0.81 -12.81
C ASP A 78 -23.78 -0.23 -13.84
N ASN A 79 -23.85 0.08 -15.14
CA ASN A 79 -23.45 -0.81 -16.23
C ASN A 79 -22.30 -0.24 -17.10
N PRO A 80 -21.09 -0.04 -16.56
CA PRO A 80 -19.92 0.30 -17.36
C PRO A 80 -19.44 -0.89 -18.21
N ASN A 81 -18.74 -0.59 -19.31
CA ASN A 81 -18.07 -1.62 -20.12
C ASN A 81 -16.96 -2.30 -19.28
N LEU A 82 -16.82 -3.62 -19.42
CA LEU A 82 -15.75 -4.43 -18.81
C LEU A 82 -14.34 -3.83 -19.00
N LYS A 83 -14.04 -3.24 -20.16
CA LYS A 83 -12.74 -2.56 -20.38
C LYS A 83 -12.50 -1.43 -19.39
N LEU A 84 -13.55 -0.69 -19.01
CA LEU A 84 -13.44 0.37 -18.02
C LEU A 84 -13.33 -0.20 -16.60
N ILE A 85 -14.09 -1.25 -16.29
CA ILE A 85 -14.00 -1.96 -15.01
C ILE A 85 -12.57 -2.48 -14.80
N GLN A 86 -11.96 -3.07 -15.83
CA GLN A 86 -10.57 -3.52 -15.77
C GLN A 86 -9.61 -2.37 -15.48
N LYS A 87 -9.74 -1.23 -16.16
CA LYS A 87 -8.89 -0.06 -15.88
C LYS A 87 -9.09 0.52 -14.48
N LEU A 88 -10.31 0.51 -13.96
CA LEU A 88 -10.58 0.87 -12.56
C LEU A 88 -9.90 -0.10 -11.61
N ALA A 89 -10.03 -1.40 -11.87
CA ALA A 89 -9.40 -2.44 -11.09
C ALA A 89 -7.87 -2.29 -11.09
N ASP A 90 -7.26 -2.08 -12.25
CA ASP A 90 -5.81 -1.84 -12.37
C ASP A 90 -5.37 -0.56 -11.66
N PHE A 91 -6.14 0.53 -11.79
CA PHE A 91 -5.83 1.80 -11.13
C PHE A 91 -5.82 1.66 -9.61
N PHE A 92 -6.84 1.01 -9.04
CA PHE A 92 -6.96 0.74 -7.61
C PHE A 92 -6.27 -0.55 -7.18
N ARG A 93 -5.49 -1.18 -8.06
CA ARG A 93 -4.78 -2.44 -7.79
C ARG A 93 -5.66 -3.51 -7.12
N VAL A 94 -6.89 -3.65 -7.60
CA VAL A 94 -7.78 -4.74 -7.22
C VAL A 94 -7.99 -5.70 -8.37
N ASP A 95 -8.37 -6.93 -8.06
CA ASP A 95 -8.82 -7.92 -9.01
C ASP A 95 -10.17 -7.49 -9.60
N VAL A 96 -10.33 -7.67 -10.90
CA VAL A 96 -11.55 -7.30 -11.62
C VAL A 96 -12.78 -8.02 -11.07
N SER A 97 -12.62 -9.23 -10.51
CA SER A 97 -13.70 -10.01 -9.89
C SER A 97 -14.31 -9.32 -8.69
N TYR A 98 -13.54 -8.49 -7.97
CA TYR A 98 -14.08 -7.69 -6.88
C TYR A 98 -15.19 -6.76 -7.38
N LEU A 99 -14.95 -6.07 -8.50
CA LEU A 99 -15.91 -5.13 -9.07
C LEU A 99 -17.07 -5.83 -9.81
N VAL A 100 -16.84 -7.00 -10.40
CA VAL A 100 -17.83 -7.69 -11.24
C VAL A 100 -18.77 -8.61 -10.45
N LYS A 101 -18.29 -9.26 -9.38
CA LYS A 101 -19.09 -10.26 -8.65
C LYS A 101 -19.87 -9.63 -7.50
N ASP A 102 -21.19 -9.51 -7.63
CA ASP A 102 -22.06 -8.90 -6.61
C ASP A 102 -21.99 -9.60 -5.23
N GLU A 103 -21.70 -10.90 -5.21
CA GLU A 103 -21.56 -11.72 -4.00
C GLU A 103 -20.37 -11.32 -3.11
N VAL A 104 -19.39 -10.59 -3.68
CA VAL A 104 -18.20 -10.15 -2.93
C VAL A 104 -18.57 -8.95 -2.07
N PRO A 105 -18.47 -9.03 -0.73
CA PRO A 105 -18.78 -7.91 0.13
C PRO A 105 -17.72 -6.81 0.03
N VAL A 106 -18.15 -5.56 0.20
CA VAL A 106 -17.28 -4.37 0.18
C VAL A 106 -16.15 -4.46 1.23
N GLY A 107 -16.37 -5.22 2.30
CA GLY A 107 -15.39 -5.44 3.37
C GLY A 107 -14.15 -6.23 2.95
N ASP A 108 -14.25 -7.09 1.95
CA ASP A 108 -13.23 -8.09 1.58
C ASP A 108 -12.17 -7.57 0.61
N LEU A 109 -12.08 -6.26 0.44
CA LEU A 109 -11.04 -5.59 -0.35
C LEU A 109 -9.64 -6.22 -0.25
N PRO A 110 -9.12 -6.57 0.94
CA PRO A 110 -7.79 -7.18 1.07
C PRO A 110 -7.62 -8.50 0.29
N LEU A 111 -8.67 -9.32 0.16
CA LEU A 111 -8.62 -10.60 -0.56
C LEU A 111 -8.50 -10.43 -2.07
N TYR A 112 -8.94 -9.29 -2.58
CA TYR A 112 -8.95 -8.97 -4.00
C TYR A 112 -8.00 -7.83 -4.33
N LEU A 113 -7.07 -7.47 -3.45
CA LEU A 113 -5.94 -6.66 -3.90
C LEU A 113 -5.09 -7.51 -4.84
N LYS A 114 -4.75 -6.95 -6.00
CA LYS A 114 -3.78 -7.56 -6.90
C LYS A 114 -2.47 -7.68 -6.13
N GLN A 115 -2.11 -8.91 -5.77
CA GLN A 115 -0.97 -9.12 -4.91
C GLN A 115 0.29 -8.58 -5.59
N PRO A 116 1.07 -7.74 -4.90
CA PRO A 116 2.34 -7.28 -5.44
C PRO A 116 3.26 -8.49 -5.64
N SER A 117 3.98 -8.51 -6.77
CA SER A 117 4.97 -9.54 -7.03
C SER A 117 6.08 -9.52 -5.97
N VAL A 118 6.87 -10.59 -5.86
CA VAL A 118 8.05 -10.59 -4.97
C VAL A 118 8.96 -9.40 -5.30
N ARG A 119 9.18 -9.13 -6.59
CA ARG A 119 9.88 -7.95 -7.10
C ARG A 119 9.31 -6.64 -6.54
N ASP A 120 8.00 -6.44 -6.66
CA ASP A 120 7.33 -5.23 -6.18
C ASP A 120 7.48 -5.07 -4.67
N ARG A 121 7.33 -6.17 -3.94
CA ARG A 121 7.48 -6.19 -2.47
C ARG A 121 8.90 -5.86 -2.05
N VAL A 122 9.91 -6.42 -2.71
CA VAL A 122 11.33 -6.12 -2.44
C VAL A 122 11.63 -4.66 -2.77
N ASN A 123 11.22 -4.15 -3.93
CA ASN A 123 11.44 -2.74 -4.28
C ASN A 123 10.74 -1.80 -3.28
N ASN A 124 9.56 -2.14 -2.78
CA ASN A 124 8.89 -1.37 -1.74
C ASN A 124 9.74 -1.27 -0.47
N LEU A 125 10.46 -2.32 -0.07
CA LEU A 125 11.38 -2.27 1.07
C LEU A 125 12.56 -1.32 0.81
N PHE A 126 13.18 -1.42 -0.37
CA PHE A 126 14.25 -0.50 -0.81
C PHE A 126 13.79 0.95 -0.85
N ASP A 127 12.54 1.21 -1.19
CA ASP A 127 12.00 2.56 -1.31
C ASP A 127 11.59 3.16 0.04
N LYS A 128 11.02 2.36 0.93
CA LYS A 128 10.39 2.83 2.18
C LYS A 128 11.31 2.77 3.38
N ILE A 129 12.24 1.83 3.41
CA ILE A 129 13.15 1.61 4.55
C ILE A 129 14.49 2.27 4.25
N ARG A 130 15.04 2.95 5.25
CA ARG A 130 16.33 3.67 5.15
C ARG A 130 17.24 3.25 6.31
N PRO A 131 18.57 3.14 6.08
CA PRO A 131 19.49 2.57 7.06
C PRO A 131 19.49 3.28 8.42
N SER A 132 19.58 4.61 8.44
CA SER A 132 19.56 5.39 9.69
C SER A 132 18.50 6.50 9.72
N GLY A 133 17.46 6.38 8.88
CA GLY A 133 16.33 7.29 8.85
C GLY A 133 16.19 8.12 7.57
N PRO A 134 15.23 9.06 7.52
CA PRO A 134 14.75 9.68 6.28
C PRO A 134 15.73 10.64 5.59
N ALA A 135 16.85 10.98 6.24
CA ALA A 135 17.88 11.86 5.70
C ALA A 135 19.01 11.11 4.95
N GLU A 136 19.06 9.79 5.08
CA GLU A 136 20.07 8.97 4.41
C GLU A 136 19.65 8.50 3.02
N PRO A 137 20.62 8.19 2.14
CA PRO A 137 20.33 7.65 0.83
C PRO A 137 19.59 6.29 0.93
N PRO A 138 18.81 5.94 -0.12
CA PRO A 138 18.23 4.61 -0.23
C PRO A 138 19.31 3.51 -0.14
N TYR A 139 18.90 2.33 0.31
CA TYR A 139 19.77 1.16 0.25
C TYR A 139 20.25 0.93 -1.19
N THR A 140 21.56 0.72 -1.34
CA THR A 140 22.14 0.30 -2.62
C THR A 140 22.15 -1.22 -2.70
N ASP A 141 22.13 -1.75 -3.93
CA ASP A 141 22.23 -3.20 -4.15
C ASP A 141 23.49 -3.76 -3.49
N ASP A 142 24.62 -3.04 -3.62
CA ASP A 142 25.92 -3.43 -3.07
C ASP A 142 25.90 -3.49 -1.54
N ALA A 143 25.25 -2.54 -0.87
CA ALA A 143 25.16 -2.50 0.58
C ALA A 143 24.31 -3.67 1.11
N VAL A 144 23.17 -3.94 0.47
CA VAL A 144 22.29 -5.05 0.88
C VAL A 144 22.94 -6.40 0.59
N ALA A 145 23.55 -6.55 -0.59
CA ALA A 145 24.26 -7.77 -0.98
C ALA A 145 25.39 -8.10 0.00
N ALA A 146 26.20 -7.11 0.37
CA ALA A 146 27.25 -7.27 1.37
C ALA A 146 26.71 -7.63 2.76
N ALA A 147 25.59 -7.02 3.16
CA ALA A 147 24.99 -7.25 4.48
C ALA A 147 24.37 -8.65 4.63
N ILE A 148 23.80 -9.20 3.56
CA ILE A 148 23.18 -10.54 3.59
C ILE A 148 24.08 -11.65 3.03
N GLY A 149 25.27 -11.30 2.53
CA GLY A 149 26.27 -12.26 2.04
C GLY A 149 25.92 -12.89 0.69
N VAL A 150 25.35 -12.13 -0.24
CA VAL A 150 24.99 -12.61 -1.60
C VAL A 150 25.63 -11.75 -2.69
N ASP A 151 25.53 -12.19 -3.94
CA ASP A 151 26.00 -11.42 -5.08
C ASP A 151 25.06 -10.24 -5.39
N VAL A 152 25.64 -9.08 -5.71
CA VAL A 152 24.93 -7.86 -6.13
C VAL A 152 24.06 -8.14 -7.34
N ALA A 153 24.53 -8.97 -8.27
CA ALA A 153 23.75 -9.36 -9.44
C ALA A 153 22.49 -10.14 -9.05
N GLN A 154 22.52 -10.92 -7.97
CA GLN A 154 21.35 -11.65 -7.48
C GLN A 154 20.30 -10.69 -6.91
N ILE A 155 20.71 -9.66 -6.15
CA ILE A 155 19.78 -8.60 -5.71
C ILE A 155 19.13 -7.90 -6.89
N ARG A 156 19.92 -7.54 -7.91
CA ARG A 156 19.41 -6.89 -9.13
C ARG A 156 18.36 -7.74 -9.84
N ARG A 157 18.62 -9.04 -10.02
CA ARG A 157 17.67 -9.95 -10.69
C ARG A 157 16.33 -10.06 -9.96
N VAL A 158 16.34 -10.06 -8.63
CA VAL A 158 15.10 -10.04 -7.83
C VAL A 158 14.38 -8.70 -7.98
N ARG A 159 15.12 -7.58 -8.02
CA ARG A 159 14.55 -6.22 -8.12
C ARG A 159 14.03 -5.87 -9.52
N ASP A 160 14.63 -6.41 -10.57
CA ASP A 160 14.16 -6.23 -11.95
C ASP A 160 13.10 -7.28 -12.36
N GLY A 161 12.98 -8.37 -11.59
CA GLY A 161 12.02 -9.44 -11.82
C GLY A 161 12.48 -10.48 -12.85
N SER A 162 13.76 -10.51 -13.20
CA SER A 162 14.32 -11.60 -13.99
C SER A 162 14.46 -12.90 -13.20
N GLU A 163 14.38 -12.83 -11.86
CA GLU A 163 14.28 -13.97 -10.95
C GLU A 163 12.93 -13.92 -10.21
N ASP A 164 11.90 -14.53 -10.82
CA ASP A 164 10.51 -14.52 -10.33
C ASP A 164 10.30 -15.42 -9.10
N ASP A 165 11.14 -16.44 -8.91
CA ASP A 165 11.14 -17.33 -7.73
C ASP A 165 12.51 -17.32 -7.04
N PRO A 166 12.84 -16.25 -6.28
CA PRO A 166 14.07 -16.18 -5.54
C PRO A 166 14.01 -17.21 -4.41
N GLY A 167 15.06 -18.01 -4.25
CA GLY A 167 15.06 -19.08 -3.25
C GLY A 167 14.71 -18.59 -1.84
N LEU A 168 13.93 -19.39 -1.10
CA LEU A 168 13.38 -19.04 0.23
C LEU A 168 14.41 -18.39 1.19
N LYS A 169 15.65 -18.90 1.20
CA LYS A 169 16.73 -18.39 2.05
C LYS A 169 17.09 -16.93 1.74
N LEU A 170 17.08 -16.55 0.46
CA LEU A 170 17.34 -15.18 0.04
C LEU A 170 16.22 -14.25 0.50
N LEU A 171 14.96 -14.67 0.33
CA LEU A 171 13.80 -13.90 0.76
C LEU A 171 13.76 -13.71 2.28
N GLN A 172 14.11 -14.74 3.05
CA GLN A 172 14.24 -14.64 4.51
C GLN A 172 15.35 -13.67 4.91
N ALA A 173 16.54 -13.77 4.31
CA ALA A 173 17.65 -12.87 4.61
C ALA A 173 17.33 -11.40 4.25
N LEU A 174 16.64 -11.17 3.13
CA LEU A 174 16.15 -9.84 2.77
C LEU A 174 15.14 -9.32 3.80
N ALA A 175 14.13 -10.13 4.16
CA ALA A 175 13.13 -9.73 5.14
C ALA A 175 13.76 -9.40 6.51
N GLU A 176 14.73 -10.19 6.96
CA GLU A 176 15.46 -9.95 8.20
C GLU A 176 16.29 -8.67 8.15
N HIS A 177 17.04 -8.45 7.06
CA HIS A 177 17.84 -7.24 6.87
C HIS A 177 16.99 -5.96 6.91
N PHE A 178 15.85 -5.99 6.24
CA PHE A 178 14.89 -4.87 6.21
C PHE A 178 14.01 -4.81 7.47
N GLY A 179 14.11 -5.78 8.37
CA GLY A 179 13.30 -5.83 9.58
C GLY A 179 11.80 -5.97 9.30
N VAL A 180 11.39 -6.77 8.31
CA VAL A 180 9.99 -7.12 8.02
C VAL A 180 9.73 -8.62 8.22
N PRO A 181 8.48 -9.09 8.42
CA PRO A 181 8.23 -10.52 8.58
C PRO A 181 8.59 -11.29 7.29
N ALA A 182 9.24 -12.46 7.39
CA ALA A 182 9.59 -13.26 6.21
C ALA A 182 8.36 -13.61 5.36
N ALA A 183 7.22 -13.86 6.00
CA ALA A 183 5.93 -14.09 5.37
C ALA A 183 5.53 -12.96 4.40
N TYR A 184 5.97 -11.71 4.63
CA TYR A 184 5.70 -10.63 3.68
C TYR A 184 6.29 -10.91 2.29
N LEU A 185 7.46 -11.54 2.20
CA LEU A 185 8.10 -11.87 0.92
C LEU A 185 7.78 -13.29 0.44
N THR A 186 7.53 -14.23 1.34
CA THR A 186 7.36 -15.65 1.01
C THR A 186 5.91 -16.13 0.92
N ASP A 187 4.98 -15.44 1.57
CA ASP A 187 3.58 -15.85 1.63
C ASP A 187 2.79 -15.33 0.41
N THR A 188 1.63 -15.93 0.19
CA THR A 188 0.60 -15.55 -0.78
C THR A 188 -0.70 -15.11 -0.09
N ASP A 189 -0.73 -14.98 1.23
CA ASP A 189 -1.86 -14.38 1.93
C ASP A 189 -1.99 -12.87 1.64
N ALA A 190 -3.01 -12.52 0.86
CA ALA A 190 -3.30 -11.14 0.48
C ALA A 190 -3.56 -10.22 1.68
N LYS A 191 -4.16 -10.73 2.77
CA LYS A 191 -4.44 -9.93 3.97
C LYS A 191 -3.16 -9.53 4.69
N LEU A 192 -2.24 -10.49 4.86
CA LEU A 192 -0.93 -10.24 5.45
C LEU A 192 -0.15 -9.24 4.59
N ILE A 193 -0.07 -9.48 3.28
CA ILE A 193 0.67 -8.62 2.35
C ILE A 193 0.11 -7.19 2.37
N ALA A 194 -1.22 -7.03 2.36
CA ALA A 194 -1.88 -5.73 2.42
C ALA A 194 -1.60 -5.00 3.74
N SER A 195 -1.76 -5.70 4.87
CA SER A 195 -1.53 -5.12 6.20
C SER A 195 -0.08 -4.63 6.37
N VAL A 196 0.90 -5.44 5.97
CA VAL A 196 2.32 -5.05 6.08
C VAL A 196 2.63 -3.89 5.13
N SER A 197 2.09 -3.89 3.92
CA SER A 197 2.27 -2.79 2.97
C SER A 197 1.70 -1.47 3.50
N GLU A 198 0.53 -1.51 4.14
CA GLU A 198 -0.11 -0.34 4.76
C GLU A 198 0.72 0.21 5.94
N GLN A 199 1.25 -0.69 6.78
CA GLN A 199 2.15 -0.31 7.88
C GLN A 199 3.44 0.35 7.38
N LEU A 200 4.05 -0.18 6.31
CA LEU A 200 5.24 0.42 5.69
C LEU A 200 4.95 1.82 5.12
N ASP A 201 3.78 1.98 4.50
CA ASP A 201 3.31 3.26 3.99
C ASP A 201 3.14 4.29 5.12
N LEU A 202 2.47 3.90 6.21
CA LEU A 202 2.27 4.74 7.39
C LEU A 202 3.61 5.12 8.04
N LEU A 203 4.54 4.17 8.16
CA LEU A 203 5.89 4.43 8.66
C LEU A 203 6.65 5.43 7.78
N ALA A 204 6.62 5.25 6.46
CA ALA A 204 7.29 6.16 5.53
C ALA A 204 6.70 7.58 5.57
N ASP A 205 5.40 7.72 5.84
CA ASP A 205 4.76 9.02 6.02
C ASP A 205 5.17 9.66 7.36
N LEU A 206 5.16 8.89 8.46
CA LEU A 206 5.43 9.39 9.81
C LEU A 206 6.91 9.71 10.08
N MET A 207 7.84 8.93 9.53
CA MET A 207 9.28 9.05 9.81
C MET A 207 9.85 10.45 9.49
N PRO A 208 9.55 11.07 8.33
CA PRO A 208 9.96 12.45 8.05
C PRO A 208 9.41 13.46 9.06
N MET A 209 8.22 13.23 9.61
CA MET A 209 7.61 14.12 10.60
C MET A 209 8.30 13.99 11.97
N ALA A 210 8.59 12.75 12.37
CA ALA A 210 9.29 12.45 13.61
C ALA A 210 10.73 13.01 13.58
N ALA A 211 11.44 12.81 12.47
CA ALA A 211 12.80 13.35 12.29
C ALA A 211 12.85 14.88 12.37
N ARG A 212 11.87 15.58 11.78
CA ARG A 212 11.77 17.05 11.84
C ARG A 212 11.44 17.58 13.24
N ARG A 213 10.72 16.80 14.05
CA ARG A 213 10.30 17.22 15.41
C ARG A 213 11.32 16.86 16.49
N LEU A 214 12.08 15.78 16.31
CA LEU A 214 12.96 15.26 17.36
C LEU A 214 14.41 15.70 17.22
N GLY A 215 14.87 16.17 16.05
CA GLY A 215 16.20 16.78 15.86
C GLY A 215 17.41 15.88 16.14
N ASP A 216 17.21 14.73 16.77
CA ASP A 216 18.23 13.79 17.22
C ASP A 216 17.86 12.35 16.75
N PRO A 217 18.70 11.72 15.90
CA PRO A 217 18.57 10.33 15.48
C PRO A 217 18.40 9.34 16.64
N SER A 218 18.91 9.67 17.82
CA SER A 218 18.84 8.83 19.03
C SER A 218 17.41 8.66 19.56
N SER A 219 16.49 9.57 19.24
CA SER A 219 15.08 9.45 19.64
C SER A 219 14.25 8.59 18.67
N LEU A 220 14.72 8.45 17.43
CA LEU A 220 14.10 7.57 16.42
C LEU A 220 14.46 6.11 16.62
N SER A 221 15.66 5.82 17.13
CA SER A 221 16.03 4.45 17.53
C SER A 221 15.17 3.94 18.69
N VAL A 222 14.70 4.83 19.58
CA VAL A 222 13.75 4.48 20.65
C VAL A 222 12.38 4.14 20.09
N LEU A 223 11.87 4.86 19.08
CA LEU A 223 10.60 4.52 18.42
C LEU A 223 10.71 3.23 17.60
N ALA A 224 11.83 3.04 16.88
CA ALA A 224 12.11 1.80 16.16
C ALA A 224 12.30 0.61 17.13
N ALA A 225 12.89 0.83 18.31
CA ALA A 225 13.00 -0.16 19.37
C ALA A 225 11.64 -0.47 19.99
N VAL A 226 10.77 0.51 20.23
CA VAL A 226 9.41 0.29 20.71
C VAL A 226 8.58 -0.50 19.68
N LEU A 227 8.69 -0.19 18.39
CA LEU A 227 8.05 -0.97 17.32
C LEU A 227 8.60 -2.40 17.22
N ARG A 228 9.91 -2.58 17.44
CA ARG A 228 10.54 -3.92 17.53
C ARG A 228 10.03 -4.70 18.75
N HIS A 229 9.84 -4.03 19.88
CA HIS A 229 9.36 -4.64 21.12
C HIS A 229 7.87 -4.99 21.09
N VAL A 230 7.06 -4.24 20.32
CA VAL A 230 5.66 -4.61 20.03
C VAL A 230 5.61 -5.87 19.16
N ARG A 231 6.53 -6.02 18.22
CA ARG A 231 6.64 -7.21 17.36
C ARG A 231 7.12 -8.46 18.09
N GLU A 232 7.97 -8.31 19.11
CA GLU A 232 8.42 -9.41 19.98
C GLU A 232 7.27 -9.97 20.85
N ARG A 233 6.31 -9.12 21.25
CA ARG A 233 5.13 -9.55 22.03
C ARG A 233 4.11 -10.35 21.23
N ASP A 234 3.97 -10.09 19.93
CA ASP A 234 3.07 -10.88 19.08
C ASP A 234 3.65 -12.28 18.78
N THR A 235 4.97 -12.47 18.89
CA THR A 235 5.61 -13.79 18.78
C THR A 235 5.54 -14.63 20.07
N GLU A 236 5.43 -14.01 21.25
CA GLU A 236 5.29 -14.72 22.53
C GLU A 236 3.85 -15.17 22.84
N ALA A 237 2.83 -14.60 22.18
CA ALA A 237 1.43 -15.00 22.35
C ALA A 237 1.07 -16.33 21.66
N GLY A 238 2.03 -16.99 20.99
CA GLY A 238 1.83 -18.23 20.23
C GLY A 238 2.22 -19.54 20.94
N GLN A 239 2.73 -19.50 22.17
CA GLN A 239 3.08 -20.73 22.90
C GLN A 239 1.87 -21.24 23.70
N PRO A 240 1.27 -22.40 23.37
CA PRO A 240 0.20 -22.96 24.18
C PRO A 240 0.75 -23.41 25.54
N PRO A 241 -0.01 -23.30 26.64
CA PRO A 241 0.45 -23.75 27.95
C PRO A 241 0.61 -25.27 27.94
N VAL A 242 1.73 -25.72 28.53
CA VAL A 242 2.01 -27.13 28.89
C VAL A 242 1.11 -27.60 30.02
#